data_AF-A0AAW1U663-F1
#
_entry.id   AF-A0AAW1U663-F1
#
_cell.length_a   1.000
_cell.length_b   1.000
_cell.length_c   1.000
_cell.angle_alpha   90.00
_cell.angle_beta   90.00
_cell.angle_gamma   90.00
#
_symmetry.space_group_name_H-M   'P 1'
#
loop_
_entity.id
_entity.type
_entity.pdbx_description
1 polymer ?
#
loop_
_entity_poly.entity_id
_entity_poly.type
_entity_poly.pdbx_seq_one_letter_code
_entity_poly.pdbx_strand_id
1 'polypeptide(L)'
;MKIYPNDLYKNQFKLLKKETNYIIRNSKQEYVNNQLTKAGTITRKIWELIKNNLITRKKETNIINKLKIRDRIITSPLDIADSLNTFFSEVALNLQKNIISQNVLTFPECCNN
;
A
#
# COMPACT_ATOMS: atom_id res chain seq x y z
N MET A 1 16.42 -23.80 11.74
CA MET A 1 15.36 -24.71 12.23
C MET A 1 15.33 -24.63 13.75
N LYS A 2 14.17 -24.49 14.41
CA LYS A 2 14.15 -24.44 15.89
C LYS A 2 14.47 -25.84 16.44
N ILE A 3 15.51 -25.93 17.26
CA ILE A 3 15.96 -27.18 17.91
C ILE A 3 15.27 -27.27 19.27
N TYR A 4 14.67 -28.42 19.56
CA TYR A 4 14.03 -28.70 20.85
C TYR A 4 14.71 -29.91 21.49
N PRO A 5 14.85 -29.96 22.83
CA PRO A 5 15.55 -31.06 23.51
C PRO A 5 14.89 -32.43 23.30
N ASN A 6 13.56 -32.49 23.18
CA ASN A 6 12.79 -33.68 22.79
C ASN A 6 11.39 -33.26 22.28
N ASP A 7 10.60 -34.24 21.82
CA ASP A 7 9.25 -33.99 21.30
C ASP A 7 8.25 -33.51 22.35
N LEU A 8 8.46 -33.85 23.64
CA LEU A 8 7.63 -33.36 24.74
C LEU A 8 7.75 -31.83 24.87
N TYR A 9 8.96 -31.28 24.92
CA TYR A 9 9.18 -29.82 25.00
C TYR A 9 8.68 -29.09 23.74
N LYS A 10 8.80 -29.72 22.57
CA LYS A 10 8.25 -29.18 21.32
C LYS A 10 6.73 -29.06 21.37
N ASN A 11 6.04 -30.08 21.91
CA ASN A 11 4.59 -30.08 22.03
C ASN A 11 4.11 -29.10 23.11
N GLN A 12 4.78 -29.04 24.26
CA GLN A 12 4.51 -28.03 25.29
C GLN A 12 4.67 -26.60 24.74
N PHE A 13 5.74 -26.31 24.01
CA PHE A 13 5.92 -25.01 23.38
C PHE A 13 4.80 -24.65 22.41
N LYS A 14 4.34 -25.62 21.59
CA LYS A 14 3.20 -25.39 20.68
C LYS A 14 1.91 -25.07 21.43
N LEU A 15 1.63 -25.77 22.52
CA LEU A 15 0.45 -25.52 23.36
C LEU A 15 0.53 -24.13 23.99
N LEU A 16 1.62 -23.81 24.68
CA LEU A 16 1.84 -22.51 25.32
C LEU A 16 1.78 -21.36 24.31
N LYS A 17 2.36 -21.54 23.11
CA LYS A 17 2.26 -20.56 22.03
C LYS A 17 0.82 -20.35 21.59
N LYS A 18 0.03 -21.42 21.46
CA LYS A 18 -1.39 -21.35 21.08
C LYS A 18 -2.19 -20.61 22.15
N GLU A 19 -2.00 -20.95 23.42
CA GLU A 19 -2.65 -20.30 24.56
C GLU A 19 -2.27 -18.83 24.66
N THR A 20 -0.98 -18.52 24.56
CA THR A 20 -0.49 -17.14 24.61
C THR A 20 -1.09 -16.31 23.47
N ASN A 21 -1.09 -16.85 22.24
CA ASN A 21 -1.72 -16.17 21.10
C ASN A 21 -3.23 -15.97 21.30
N TYR A 22 -3.92 -16.96 21.89
CA TYR A 22 -5.33 -16.88 22.22
C TYR A 22 -5.60 -15.76 23.24
N ILE A 23 -4.84 -15.73 24.33
CA ILE A 23 -4.93 -14.70 25.37
C ILE A 23 -4.66 -13.32 24.77
N ILE A 24 -3.55 -13.16 24.03
CA ILE A 24 -3.19 -11.89 23.39
C ILE A 24 -4.33 -11.40 22.48
N ARG A 25 -4.92 -12.30 21.69
CA ARG A 25 -6.01 -11.93 20.77
C ARG A 25 -7.23 -11.45 21.56
N ASN A 26 -7.64 -12.20 22.57
CA ASN A 26 -8.81 -11.86 23.38
C ASN A 26 -8.59 -10.56 24.16
N SER A 27 -7.45 -10.38 24.80
CA SER A 27 -7.13 -9.15 25.53
C SER A 27 -7.09 -7.92 24.63
N LYS A 28 -6.58 -8.05 23.39
CA LYS A 28 -6.63 -6.95 22.41
C LYS A 28 -8.07 -6.59 22.03
N GLN A 29 -8.90 -7.61 21.77
CA GLN A 29 -10.31 -7.40 21.44
C GLN A 29 -11.06 -6.73 22.60
N GLU A 30 -10.86 -7.23 23.82
CA GLU A 30 -11.47 -6.68 25.03
C GLU A 30 -11.04 -5.23 25.27
N TYR A 31 -9.75 -4.94 25.12
CA TYR A 31 -9.24 -3.58 25.23
C TYR A 31 -9.94 -2.62 24.25
N VAL A 32 -10.01 -2.98 22.97
CA VAL A 32 -10.67 -2.13 21.95
C VAL A 32 -12.14 -1.95 22.26
N ASN A 33 -12.86 -3.02 22.63
CA ASN A 33 -14.26 -2.94 23.02
C ASN A 33 -14.47 -1.99 24.21
N ASN A 34 -13.66 -2.13 25.26
CA ASN A 34 -13.73 -1.25 26.43
C ASN A 34 -13.49 0.21 26.07
N GLN A 35 -12.55 0.49 25.15
CA GLN A 35 -12.30 1.86 24.69
C GLN A 35 -13.45 2.41 23.84
N LEU A 36 -14.06 1.58 22.98
CA LEU A 36 -15.24 1.97 22.20
C LEU A 36 -16.44 2.26 23.12
N THR A 37 -16.68 1.43 24.13
CA THR A 37 -17.73 1.66 25.13
C THR A 37 -17.49 2.98 25.88
N LYS A 38 -16.24 3.29 26.25
CA LYS A 38 -15.88 4.56 26.89
C LYS A 38 -16.06 5.77 25.97
N ALA A 39 -15.83 5.62 24.67
CA ALA A 39 -16.04 6.69 23.69
C ALA A 39 -17.53 6.99 23.46
N GLY A 40 -18.40 5.99 23.64
CA GLY A 40 -19.85 6.12 23.52
C GLY A 40 -20.25 6.53 22.09
N THR A 41 -21.07 7.57 21.97
CA THR A 41 -21.52 8.13 20.67
C THR A 41 -20.65 9.29 20.18
N ILE A 42 -19.52 9.58 20.85
CA ILE A 42 -18.67 10.72 20.50
C ILE A 42 -17.78 10.34 19.31
N THR A 43 -18.27 10.63 18.10
CA THR A 43 -17.64 10.28 16.82
C THR A 43 -16.16 10.67 16.75
N ARG A 44 -15.78 11.85 17.28
CA ARG A 44 -14.37 12.29 17.32
C ARG A 44 -13.48 11.34 18.10
N LYS A 45 -13.92 10.89 19.28
CA LYS A 45 -13.15 9.97 20.14
C LYS A 45 -13.03 8.59 19.50
N ILE A 46 -14.08 8.14 18.81
CA ILE A 46 -14.07 6.88 18.04
C ILE A 46 -13.03 6.95 16.92
N TRP A 47 -13.01 8.04 16.15
CA TRP A 47 -12.02 8.23 15.08
C TRP A 47 -10.58 8.33 15.60
N GLU A 48 -10.35 9.00 16.73
CA GLU A 48 -9.04 9.03 17.39
C GLU A 48 -8.61 7.63 17.83
N LEU A 49 -9.52 6.81 18.39
CA LEU A 49 -9.26 5.42 18.75
C LEU A 49 -8.91 4.55 17.53
N ILE A 50 -9.65 4.69 16.43
CA ILE A 50 -9.37 3.97 15.17
C ILE A 50 -7.99 4.36 14.65
N LYS A 51 -7.70 5.67 14.57
CA LYS A 51 -6.42 6.19 14.10
C LYS A 51 -5.24 5.63 14.90
N ASN A 52 -5.35 5.62 16.22
CA ASN A 52 -4.24 5.24 17.10
C ASN A 52 -4.06 3.71 17.21
N ASN A 53 -5.15 2.92 17.18
CA ASN A 53 -5.09 1.48 17.46
C ASN A 53 -5.19 0.57 16.21
N LEU A 54 -5.76 1.04 15.10
CA LEU A 54 -5.99 0.22 13.90
C LEU A 54 -5.11 0.63 12.71
N ILE A 55 -4.71 1.90 12.62
CA ILE A 55 -3.85 2.44 11.55
C ILE A 55 -2.36 2.34 11.95
N THR A 56 -2.01 1.44 12.86
CA THR A 56 -0.64 1.32 13.40
C THR A 56 0.35 0.67 12.43
N ARG A 57 -0.08 0.24 11.24
CA ARG A 57 0.86 0.12 10.13
C ARG A 57 1.24 1.55 9.74
N LYS A 58 2.25 2.11 10.40
CA LYS A 58 3.07 3.16 9.80
C LYS A 58 3.44 2.61 8.44
N LYS A 59 2.79 3.11 7.39
CA LYS A 59 3.12 2.74 6.03
C LYS A 59 4.60 3.08 5.94
N GLU A 60 5.46 2.09 5.80
CA GLU A 60 6.83 2.36 5.36
C GLU A 60 6.65 3.01 4.01
N THR A 61 6.68 4.34 4.01
CA THR A 61 6.68 5.10 2.79
C THR A 61 8.01 4.78 2.17
N ASN A 62 8.01 3.87 1.20
CA ASN A 62 9.15 3.65 0.32
C ASN A 62 9.34 4.94 -0.46
N ILE A 63 10.09 5.86 0.13
CA ILE A 63 10.49 7.12 -0.50
C ILE A 63 11.47 6.74 -1.60
N ILE A 64 11.16 7.17 -2.82
CA ILE A 64 12.03 6.95 -3.98
C ILE A 64 13.23 7.88 -3.81
N ASN A 65 14.34 7.33 -3.30
CA ASN A 65 15.58 8.10 -3.05
C ASN A 65 16.48 8.19 -4.28
N LYS A 66 16.18 7.41 -5.32
CA LYS A 66 16.93 7.42 -6.58
C LYS A 66 16.06 6.97 -7.74
N LEU A 67 16.26 7.60 -8.89
CA LEU A 67 15.63 7.24 -10.16
C LEU A 67 16.73 7.11 -11.22
N LYS A 68 16.81 5.95 -11.88
CA LYS A 68 17.74 5.76 -13.01
C LYS A 68 16.99 6.03 -14.30
N ILE A 69 17.45 7.02 -15.07
CA ILE A 69 16.93 7.34 -16.40
C ILE A 69 18.09 7.24 -17.38
N ARG A 70 18.00 6.31 -18.34
CA ARG A 70 19.09 5.96 -19.26
C ARG A 70 20.35 5.61 -18.46
N ASP A 71 21.42 6.38 -18.61
CA ASP A 71 22.71 6.19 -17.92
C ASP A 71 22.94 7.13 -16.73
N ARG A 72 21.93 7.92 -16.34
CA ARG A 72 22.03 8.87 -15.22
C ARG A 72 21.22 8.40 -14.02
N ILE A 73 21.76 8.64 -12.82
CA ILE A 73 21.09 8.40 -11.54
C ILE A 73 20.75 9.76 -10.95
N ILE A 74 19.46 9.99 -10.74
CA ILE A 74 18.90 11.19 -10.13
C ILE A 74 18.57 10.87 -8.68
N THR A 75 19.02 11.69 -7.74
CA THR A 75 18.81 11.51 -6.29
C THR A 75 18.09 12.68 -5.63
N SER A 76 17.98 13.83 -6.33
CA SER A 76 17.24 15.00 -5.86
C SER A 76 15.74 14.75 -5.95
N PRO A 77 14.95 14.95 -4.87
CA PRO A 77 13.50 14.77 -4.90
C PRO A 77 12.79 15.65 -5.93
N LEU A 78 13.26 16.89 -6.13
CA LEU A 78 12.70 17.81 -7.11
C LEU A 78 12.91 17.28 -8.53
N ASP A 79 14.15 16.90 -8.84
CA ASP A 79 14.51 16.39 -10.17
C ASP A 79 13.81 15.04 -10.46
N ILE A 80 13.58 14.22 -9.43
CA ILE A 80 12.77 12.99 -9.54
C ILE A 80 11.32 13.34 -9.88
N ALA A 81 10.73 14.30 -9.18
CA ALA A 81 9.36 14.74 -9.44
C ALA A 81 9.21 15.32 -10.85
N ASP A 82 10.12 16.18 -11.26
CA ASP A 82 10.14 16.76 -12.61
C ASP A 82 10.30 15.69 -13.68
N SER A 83 11.22 14.74 -13.48
CA SER A 83 11.42 13.64 -14.43
C SER A 83 10.18 12.76 -14.57
N LEU A 84 9.48 12.47 -13.46
CA LEU A 84 8.23 11.71 -13.49
C LEU A 84 7.11 12.52 -14.17
N ASN A 85 6.99 13.81 -13.87
CA ASN A 85 6.01 14.69 -14.51
C ASN A 85 6.21 14.72 -16.03
N THR A 86 7.44 14.98 -16.49
CA THR A 86 7.77 14.97 -17.91
C THR A 86 7.45 13.63 -18.55
N PHE A 87 7.85 12.50 -17.92
CA PHE A 87 7.55 11.18 -18.44
C PHE A 87 6.05 10.98 -18.64
N PHE A 88 5.22 11.21 -17.61
CA PHE A 88 3.79 10.95 -17.70
C PHE A 88 3.03 11.95 -18.59
N SER A 89 3.47 13.20 -18.67
CA SER A 89 2.90 14.18 -19.61
C SER A 89 3.20 13.84 -21.08
N GLU A 90 4.37 13.27 -21.36
CA GLU A 90 4.79 12.93 -22.72
C GLU A 90 4.40 11.52 -23.16
N VAL A 91 3.97 10.64 -22.24
CA VAL A 91 3.58 9.25 -22.55
C VAL A 91 2.55 9.18 -23.68
N ALA A 92 1.51 10.01 -23.65
CA ALA A 92 0.47 10.01 -24.67
C ALA A 92 1.02 10.40 -26.06
N LEU A 93 1.88 11.44 -26.11
CA LEU A 93 2.51 11.88 -27.35
C LEU A 93 3.48 10.83 -27.90
N ASN A 94 4.23 10.17 -27.02
CA ASN A 94 5.17 9.11 -27.40
C ASN A 94 4.43 7.85 -27.90
N LEU A 95 3.27 7.52 -27.30
CA LEU A 95 2.39 6.47 -27.82
C LEU A 95 1.81 6.85 -29.18
N GLN A 96 1.34 8.09 -29.36
CA GLN A 96 0.80 8.58 -30.62
C GLN A 96 1.81 8.52 -31.77
N LYS A 97 3.08 8.87 -31.51
CA LYS A 97 4.17 8.75 -32.50
C LYS A 97 4.36 7.31 -32.98
N ASN A 98 4.13 6.32 -32.12
CA ASN A 98 4.20 4.91 -32.46
C ASN A 98 2.94 4.37 -33.15
N ILE A 99 1.86 5.16 -33.24
CA ILE A 99 0.59 4.77 -33.86
C ILE A 99 0.54 5.08 -35.37
N ILE A 100 1.48 5.85 -35.95
CA ILE A 100 1.36 6.29 -37.35
C ILE A 100 1.76 5.19 -38.34
N SER A 101 0.76 4.40 -38.79
CA SER A 101 0.45 4.16 -40.22
C SER A 101 -0.69 3.13 -40.43
N GLN A 102 -1.66 2.97 -39.53
CA GLN A 102 -2.86 2.19 -39.87
C GLN A 102 -3.93 3.12 -40.42
N ASN A 103 -3.89 3.25 -41.75
CA ASN A 103 -4.95 3.68 -42.66
C ASN A 103 -5.79 4.89 -42.22
N VAL A 104 -5.63 5.97 -42.98
CA VAL A 104 -6.67 7.00 -43.14
C VAL A 104 -7.96 6.28 -43.50
N LEU A 105 -8.85 6.09 -42.52
CA LEU A 105 -10.23 5.74 -42.80
C LEU A 105 -10.83 7.01 -43.43
N THR A 106 -10.86 7.04 -44.76
CA THR A 106 -11.68 7.98 -45.51
C THR A 106 -13.11 7.76 -45.09
N PHE A 107 -13.63 8.63 -44.21
CA PHE A 107 -15.05 8.69 -43.94
C PHE A 107 -15.71 9.23 -45.21
N PRO A 108 -16.61 8.47 -45.86
CA PRO A 108 -17.37 9.01 -46.98
C PRO A 108 -18.22 10.16 -46.46
N GLU A 109 -18.24 11.28 -47.18
CA GLU A 109 -19.09 12.42 -46.90
C GLU A 109 -20.55 11.94 -46.82
N CYS A 110 -21.10 11.85 -45.62
CA CYS A 110 -22.51 11.57 -45.44
C CYS A 110 -23.32 12.83 -45.76
N CYS A 111 -23.90 12.80 -46.96
CA CYS A 111 -25.19 13.40 -47.34
C CYS A 111 -25.26 14.93 -47.34
N ASN A 112 -24.97 15.52 -48.51
CA ASN A 112 -25.72 16.67 -49.02
C ASN A 112 -26.81 16.15 -49.96
N ASN A 113 -28.06 16.12 -49.47
CA ASN A 113 -29.30 16.45 -50.19
C ASN A 113 -30.51 16.20 -49.28
#